data_AF-A0A379WHA8-F1
#
_entry.id   AF-A0A379WHA8-F1
#
_cell.length_a   1.000
_cell.length_b   1.000
_cell.length_c   1.000
_cell.angle_alpha   90.00
_cell.angle_beta   90.00
_cell.angle_gamma   90.00
#
_symmetry.space_group_name_H-M   'P 1'
#
loop_
_entity.id
_entity.type
_entity.pdbx_description
1 polymer ?
#
loop_
_entity_poly.entity_id
_entity_poly.type
_entity_poly.pdbx_seq_one_letter_code
_entity_poly.pdbx_strand_id
1 'polypeptide(L)'
;MNHSSGSGTSGSVSASGSVLAVPAARDIMFSRTTGDTVAVVSVKDTPGVKVMSGNETSDSDGNLVVPLNSYDWNTVTIDAGTLPLDTELSTTSRKVVPTDRAVVWMPFDALKVHRYLLQVRMPDGAFVPGGTWARDSNNTPLGFVANNGVLMINAVDRPGDITLGQCRIPAAKLQETAKLQEITCE
;
A
#
# COMPACT_ATOMS: atom_id res chain seq x y z
N MET A 1 -36.11 10.09 -0.66
CA MET A 1 -37.10 11.20 -0.60
C MET A 1 -37.64 11.43 -2.00
N ASN A 2 -38.97 11.48 -2.15
CA ASN A 2 -39.65 11.72 -3.42
C ASN A 2 -40.42 13.04 -3.30
N HIS A 3 -40.25 13.97 -4.24
CA HIS A 3 -40.91 15.28 -4.23
C HIS A 3 -41.72 15.43 -5.53
N SER A 4 -42.99 15.83 -5.43
CA SER A 4 -43.84 16.10 -6.59
C SER A 4 -44.47 17.48 -6.48
N SER A 5 -44.45 18.24 -7.58
CA SER A 5 -45.18 19.51 -7.73
C SER A 5 -46.21 19.38 -8.84
N GLY A 6 -47.36 20.06 -8.69
CA GLY A 6 -48.64 19.88 -9.41
C GLY A 6 -48.68 20.05 -10.93
N SER A 7 -47.56 19.91 -11.65
CA SER A 7 -47.50 19.75 -13.10
C SER A 7 -46.41 18.73 -13.46
N GLY A 8 -46.72 17.44 -13.34
CA GLY A 8 -46.01 16.34 -14.02
C GLY A 8 -44.54 16.05 -13.69
N THR A 9 -43.86 16.79 -12.82
CA THR A 9 -42.45 16.54 -12.50
C THR A 9 -42.32 15.84 -11.15
N SER A 10 -41.77 14.62 -11.16
CA SER A 10 -41.35 13.87 -9.98
C SER A 10 -39.82 13.77 -9.93
N GLY A 11 -39.26 13.82 -8.72
CA GLY A 11 -37.84 13.64 -8.48
C GLY A 11 -37.62 12.79 -7.24
N SER A 12 -36.71 11.82 -7.33
CA SER A 12 -36.39 10.92 -6.21
C SER A 12 -34.89 10.89 -5.90
N VAL A 13 -34.58 10.78 -4.61
CA VAL A 13 -33.21 10.63 -4.08
C VAL A 13 -33.22 9.44 -3.11
N SER A 14 -32.28 8.50 -3.25
CA SER A 14 -32.08 7.37 -2.35
C SER A 14 -30.63 7.31 -1.87
N ALA A 15 -30.43 6.77 -0.67
CA ALA A 15 -29.12 6.50 -0.09
C ALA A 15 -29.18 5.16 0.66
N SER A 16 -28.13 4.37 0.56
CA SER A 16 -27.97 3.09 1.27
C SER A 16 -26.53 2.92 1.73
N GLY A 17 -26.35 2.21 2.84
CA GLY A 17 -25.05 1.96 3.46
C GLY A 17 -25.22 1.27 4.81
N SER A 18 -24.10 1.11 5.51
CA SER A 18 -23.99 0.49 6.83
C SER A 18 -23.13 1.35 7.76
N VAL A 19 -23.34 1.17 9.07
CA VAL A 19 -22.56 1.80 10.13
C VAL A 19 -22.02 0.70 11.03
N LEU A 20 -20.72 0.71 11.30
CA LEU A 20 -20.05 -0.29 12.13
C LEU A 20 -19.33 0.43 13.28
N ALA A 21 -19.59 0.00 14.51
CA ALA A 21 -18.82 0.41 15.68
C ALA A 21 -17.93 -0.76 16.12
N VAL A 22 -16.61 -0.62 15.97
CA VAL A 22 -15.67 -1.72 16.26
C VAL A 22 -14.74 -1.31 17.40
N PRO A 23 -14.88 -1.90 18.61
CA PRO A 23 -14.05 -1.55 19.76
C PRO A 23 -12.55 -1.74 19.52
N ALA A 24 -12.16 -2.74 18.72
CA ALA A 24 -10.76 -2.98 18.35
C ALA A 24 -10.16 -1.84 17.51
N ALA A 25 -10.98 -1.19 16.67
CA ALA A 25 -10.61 -0.02 15.88
C ALA A 25 -10.68 1.28 16.70
N ARG A 26 -11.44 1.28 17.81
CA ARG A 26 -11.83 2.48 18.58
C ARG A 26 -12.53 3.53 17.71
N ASP A 27 -13.29 3.07 16.73
CA ASP A 27 -13.80 3.93 15.66
C ASP A 27 -15.21 3.50 15.19
N ILE A 28 -15.93 4.44 14.56
CA ILE A 28 -17.22 4.26 13.91
C ILE A 28 -17.04 4.47 12.41
N MET A 29 -17.22 3.41 11.65
CA MET A 29 -17.03 3.40 10.21
C MET A 29 -18.36 3.42 9.46
N PHE A 30 -18.40 4.15 8.35
CA PHE A 30 -19.50 4.14 7.40
C PHE A 30 -19.09 3.37 6.15
N SER A 31 -19.89 2.41 5.71
CA SER A 31 -19.58 1.61 4.53
C SER A 31 -20.76 1.52 3.56
N ARG A 32 -20.46 1.24 2.29
CA ARG A 32 -21.45 0.86 1.28
C ARG A 32 -21.75 -0.63 1.30
N THR A 33 -20.93 -1.42 1.98
CA THR A 33 -21.09 -2.87 2.14
C THR A 33 -22.27 -3.16 3.04
N THR A 34 -23.28 -3.88 2.52
CA THR A 34 -24.53 -4.19 3.23
C THR A 34 -24.64 -5.66 3.64
N GLY A 35 -23.54 -6.30 4.04
CA GLY A 35 -23.49 -7.70 4.47
C GLY A 35 -23.31 -7.86 5.98
N ASP A 36 -23.80 -8.97 6.54
CA ASP A 36 -23.72 -9.26 7.98
C ASP A 36 -22.36 -9.84 8.39
N THR A 37 -21.68 -10.56 7.49
CA THR A 37 -20.34 -11.15 7.72
C THR A 37 -19.29 -10.33 6.96
N VAL A 38 -18.39 -9.69 7.69
CA VAL A 38 -17.47 -8.68 7.13
C VAL A 38 -16.11 -8.73 7.79
N ALA A 39 -15.09 -8.27 7.08
CA ALA A 39 -13.82 -7.84 7.66
C ALA A 39 -13.78 -6.31 7.75
N VAL A 40 -13.29 -5.81 8.88
CA VAL A 40 -12.74 -4.46 8.97
C VAL A 40 -11.24 -4.56 8.76
N VAL A 41 -10.82 -4.18 7.57
CA VAL A 41 -9.42 -4.13 7.16
C VAL A 41 -8.85 -2.78 7.60
N SER A 42 -7.70 -2.78 8.25
CA SER A 42 -7.06 -1.56 8.73
C SER A 42 -5.61 -1.50 8.29
N VAL A 43 -5.27 -0.44 7.56
CA VAL A 43 -3.90 0.00 7.31
C VAL A 43 -3.76 1.35 8.00
N LYS A 44 -3.37 1.32 9.27
CA LYS A 44 -3.40 2.48 10.17
C LYS A 44 -2.81 3.74 9.51
N ASP A 45 -3.51 4.86 9.67
CA ASP A 45 -3.11 6.20 9.20
C ASP A 45 -2.85 6.26 7.67
N THR A 46 -3.46 5.35 6.90
CA THR A 46 -3.23 5.22 5.46
C THR A 46 -4.56 5.26 4.69
N PRO A 47 -5.07 6.47 4.38
CA PRO A 47 -6.28 6.64 3.59
C PRO A 47 -6.06 6.27 2.12
N GLY A 48 -7.14 5.97 1.41
CA GLY A 48 -7.06 5.73 -0.04
C GLY A 48 -6.67 4.31 -0.47
N VAL A 49 -6.46 3.39 0.48
CA VAL A 49 -6.03 2.01 0.23
C VAL A 49 -7.21 1.14 -0.18
N LYS A 50 -7.00 0.28 -1.17
CA LYS A 50 -8.01 -0.66 -1.68
C LYS A 50 -7.63 -2.11 -1.42
N VAL A 51 -8.61 -2.99 -1.56
CA VAL A 51 -8.40 -4.44 -1.67
C VAL A 51 -8.63 -4.91 -3.11
N MET A 52 -7.95 -5.97 -3.51
CA MET A 52 -8.03 -6.52 -4.87
C MET A 52 -9.44 -7.00 -5.26
N SER A 53 -10.24 -7.42 -4.29
CA SER A 53 -11.57 -8.03 -4.52
C SER A 53 -12.72 -7.01 -4.60
N GLY A 54 -12.45 -5.71 -4.45
CA GLY A 54 -13.49 -4.70 -4.27
C GLY A 54 -13.08 -3.33 -4.82
N ASN A 55 -14.02 -2.38 -4.72
CA ASN A 55 -13.81 -0.98 -5.11
C ASN A 55 -13.84 -0.03 -3.91
N GLU A 56 -14.06 -0.58 -2.71
CA GLU A 56 -13.99 0.11 -1.44
C GLU A 56 -12.59 0.65 -1.21
N THR A 57 -12.52 1.77 -0.51
CA THR A 57 -11.30 2.50 -0.25
C THR A 57 -11.26 2.86 1.23
N SER A 58 -10.09 2.81 1.85
CA SER A 58 -9.94 3.17 3.25
C SER A 58 -10.30 4.63 3.52
N ASP A 59 -10.92 4.85 4.67
CA ASP A 59 -11.23 6.16 5.23
C ASP A 59 -9.99 6.89 5.75
N SER A 60 -10.19 8.04 6.41
CA SER A 60 -9.12 8.89 6.96
C SER A 60 -8.18 8.16 7.92
N ASP A 61 -8.69 7.19 8.66
CA ASP A 61 -7.97 6.45 9.69
C ASP A 61 -7.32 5.18 9.11
N GLY A 62 -7.59 4.90 7.83
CA GLY A 62 -7.06 3.77 7.09
C GLY A 62 -7.90 2.50 7.22
N ASN A 63 -9.17 2.62 7.60
CA ASN A 63 -10.09 1.50 7.74
C ASN A 63 -10.96 1.35 6.49
N LEU A 64 -11.20 0.11 6.06
CA LEU A 64 -12.24 -0.22 5.08
C LEU A 64 -12.98 -1.49 5.47
N VAL A 65 -14.23 -1.59 5.04
CA VAL A 65 -15.10 -2.75 5.29
C VAL A 65 -15.21 -3.58 4.02
N VAL A 66 -14.98 -4.88 4.14
CA VAL A 66 -14.99 -5.83 3.02
C VAL A 66 -15.97 -6.97 3.35
N PRO A 67 -16.89 -7.34 2.45
CA PRO A 67 -17.78 -8.48 2.67
C PRO A 67 -17.01 -9.81 2.66
N LEU A 68 -17.45 -10.76 3.47
CA LEU A 68 -16.90 -12.12 3.53
C LEU A 68 -18.01 -13.17 3.36
N ASN A 69 -17.63 -14.35 2.90
CA ASN A 69 -18.47 -15.54 2.88
C ASN A 69 -18.38 -16.30 4.22
N SER A 70 -19.51 -16.48 4.90
CA SER A 70 -19.60 -17.25 6.14
C SER A 70 -19.22 -18.71 5.93
N TYR A 71 -18.47 -19.30 6.88
CA TYR A 71 -18.00 -20.68 6.90
C TYR A 71 -17.12 -21.10 5.72
N ASP A 72 -16.63 -20.15 4.95
CA ASP A 72 -15.76 -20.38 3.80
C ASP A 72 -14.42 -19.64 3.97
N TRP A 73 -13.43 -20.08 3.21
CA TRP A 73 -12.14 -19.42 3.14
C TRP A 73 -12.24 -18.09 2.40
N ASN A 74 -11.91 -17.02 3.11
CA ASN A 74 -11.82 -15.69 2.55
C ASN A 74 -10.37 -15.23 2.56
N THR A 75 -9.85 -14.83 1.40
CA THR A 75 -8.53 -14.21 1.27
C THR A 75 -8.72 -12.74 0.95
N VAL A 76 -8.26 -11.87 1.85
CA VAL A 76 -8.29 -10.42 1.65
C VAL A 76 -6.88 -9.97 1.30
N THR A 77 -6.72 -9.37 0.13
CA THR A 77 -5.44 -8.89 -0.37
C THR A 77 -5.51 -7.38 -0.62
N ILE A 78 -4.60 -6.62 -0.03
CA ILE A 78 -4.44 -5.18 -0.27
C ILE A 78 -3.91 -4.96 -1.69
N ASP A 79 -4.49 -4.01 -2.42
CA ASP A 79 -3.92 -3.50 -3.67
C ASP A 79 -2.73 -2.58 -3.34
N ALA A 80 -1.53 -3.16 -3.38
CA ALA A 80 -0.28 -2.45 -3.11
C ALA A 80 -0.04 -1.25 -4.04
N GLY A 81 -0.70 -1.17 -5.21
CA GLY A 81 -0.62 -0.02 -6.11
C GLY A 81 -1.35 1.21 -5.59
N THR A 82 -2.21 1.06 -4.58
CA THR A 82 -2.93 2.17 -3.93
C THR A 82 -2.24 2.67 -2.67
N LEU A 83 -1.18 1.99 -2.22
CA LEU A 83 -0.41 2.44 -1.07
C LEU A 83 0.34 3.74 -1.40
N PRO A 84 0.43 4.67 -0.44
CA PRO A 84 1.36 5.78 -0.53
C PRO A 84 2.80 5.29 -0.78
N LEU A 85 3.58 6.10 -1.50
CA LEU A 85 4.95 5.74 -1.88
C LEU A 85 5.86 5.42 -0.68
N ASP A 86 5.60 6.09 0.44
CA ASP A 86 6.34 5.97 1.69
C ASP A 86 5.86 4.83 2.58
N THR A 87 5.00 3.93 2.08
CA THR A 87 4.34 2.91 2.89
C THR A 87 4.56 1.52 2.30
N GLU A 88 4.97 0.59 3.15
CA GLU A 88 5.20 -0.82 2.82
C GLU A 88 4.49 -1.71 3.84
N LEU A 89 3.93 -2.83 3.38
CA LEU A 89 3.21 -3.76 4.26
C LEU A 89 4.04 -5.00 4.54
N SER A 90 4.03 -5.46 5.79
CA SER A 90 4.69 -6.71 6.21
C SER A 90 4.10 -7.95 5.52
N THR A 91 2.78 -7.92 5.30
CA THR A 91 2.06 -8.86 4.44
C THR A 91 1.04 -8.09 3.64
N THR A 92 0.78 -8.51 2.40
CA THR A 92 -0.27 -7.91 1.56
C THR A 92 -1.55 -8.73 1.55
N SER A 93 -1.53 -9.94 2.13
CA SER A 93 -2.69 -10.84 2.12
C SER A 93 -2.91 -11.52 3.46
N ARG A 94 -4.17 -11.67 3.86
CA ARG A 94 -4.57 -12.42 5.05
C ARG A 94 -5.76 -13.31 4.72
N LYS A 95 -5.81 -14.47 5.38
CA LYS A 95 -6.82 -15.50 5.16
C LYS A 95 -7.61 -15.76 6.44
N VAL A 96 -8.93 -15.89 6.35
CA VAL A 96 -9.83 -16.14 7.49
C VAL A 96 -11.03 -17.01 7.09
N VAL A 97 -11.59 -17.75 8.04
CA VAL A 97 -12.89 -18.45 7.92
C VAL A 97 -13.83 -17.89 8.99
N PRO A 98 -14.70 -16.92 8.65
CA PRO A 98 -15.61 -16.31 9.61
C PRO A 98 -16.85 -17.19 9.85
N THR A 99 -17.45 -17.12 11.03
CA THR A 99 -18.82 -17.63 11.24
C THR A 99 -19.85 -16.66 10.68
N ASP A 100 -21.12 -17.08 10.63
CA ASP A 100 -22.21 -16.17 10.25
C ASP A 100 -22.27 -14.94 11.17
N ARG A 101 -22.51 -13.77 10.55
CA ARG A 101 -22.58 -12.45 11.21
C ARG A 101 -21.32 -12.01 11.94
N ALA A 102 -20.17 -12.58 11.61
CA ALA A 102 -18.90 -12.20 12.22
C ALA A 102 -18.40 -10.85 11.67
N VAL A 103 -17.92 -9.99 12.57
CA VAL A 103 -17.15 -8.79 12.23
C VAL A 103 -15.69 -9.06 12.58
N VAL A 104 -14.87 -9.34 11.56
CA VAL A 104 -13.46 -9.71 11.73
C VAL A 104 -12.59 -8.46 11.71
N TRP A 105 -11.89 -8.16 12.80
CA TRP A 105 -10.84 -7.15 12.80
C TRP A 105 -9.56 -7.68 12.12
N MET A 106 -9.12 -7.01 11.06
CA MET A 106 -8.03 -7.47 10.20
C MET A 106 -6.99 -6.36 9.95
N PRO A 107 -6.12 -6.08 10.94
CA PRO A 107 -5.03 -5.11 10.77
C PRO A 107 -3.96 -5.66 9.83
N PHE A 108 -3.36 -4.76 9.05
CA PHE A 108 -2.19 -4.98 8.22
C PHE A 108 -1.06 -4.09 8.74
N ASP A 109 0.07 -4.70 9.10
CA ASP A 109 1.20 -3.99 9.66
C ASP A 109 1.93 -3.21 8.56
N ALA A 110 1.83 -1.89 8.63
CA ALA A 110 2.46 -0.95 7.73
C ALA A 110 3.72 -0.35 8.33
N LEU A 111 4.75 -0.19 7.50
CA LEU A 111 6.02 0.46 7.80
C LEU A 111 6.18 1.68 6.90
N LYS A 112 6.69 2.76 7.48
CA LYS A 112 7.11 3.92 6.70
C LYS A 112 8.52 3.68 6.15
N VAL A 113 8.69 3.92 4.85
CA VAL A 113 9.94 3.66 4.13
C VAL A 113 10.26 4.80 3.16
N HIS A 114 11.54 5.01 2.94
CA HIS A 114 12.09 5.81 1.86
C HIS A 114 12.36 4.90 0.67
N ARG A 115 11.68 5.17 -0.45
CA ARG A 115 11.83 4.40 -1.69
C ARG A 115 12.68 5.14 -2.71
N TYR A 116 13.68 4.46 -3.24
CA TYR A 116 14.57 4.94 -4.30
C TYR A 116 14.54 3.96 -5.46
N LEU A 117 14.35 4.47 -6.68
CA LEU A 117 14.36 3.69 -7.91
C LEU A 117 15.38 4.27 -8.88
N LEU A 118 16.52 3.59 -9.00
CA LEU A 118 17.70 4.08 -9.70
C LEU A 118 18.00 3.20 -10.92
N GLN A 119 18.53 3.80 -11.98
CA GLN A 119 19.22 3.11 -13.05
C GLN A 119 20.68 3.55 -13.03
N VAL A 120 21.55 2.64 -12.59
CA VAL A 120 22.92 2.95 -12.28
C VAL A 120 23.85 2.58 -13.44
N ARG A 121 24.67 3.56 -13.85
CA ARG A 121 25.73 3.40 -14.85
C ARG A 121 27.11 3.56 -14.20
N MET A 122 28.07 2.80 -14.70
CA MET A 122 29.49 2.99 -14.45
C MET A 122 30.01 4.24 -15.18
N PRO A 123 31.19 4.78 -14.81
CA PRO A 123 31.78 5.94 -15.48
C PRO A 123 31.98 5.79 -16.99
N ASP A 124 32.15 4.55 -17.48
CA ASP A 124 32.26 4.21 -18.90
C ASP A 124 30.92 4.20 -19.66
N GLY A 125 29.81 4.45 -18.96
CA GLY A 125 28.45 4.49 -19.49
C GLY A 125 27.72 3.15 -19.53
N ALA A 126 28.40 2.04 -19.23
CA ALA A 126 27.79 0.71 -19.14
C ALA A 126 26.96 0.58 -17.86
N PHE A 127 25.95 -0.30 -17.87
CA PHE A 127 25.13 -0.55 -16.69
C PHE A 127 25.91 -1.31 -15.62
N VAL A 128 25.65 -1.00 -14.35
CA VAL A 128 26.13 -1.85 -13.25
C VAL A 128 25.56 -3.27 -13.43
N PRO A 129 26.38 -4.33 -13.31
CA PRO A 129 25.93 -5.69 -13.53
C PRO A 129 24.81 -6.12 -12.60
N GLY A 130 23.84 -6.86 -13.14
CA GLY A 130 22.80 -7.52 -12.35
C GLY A 130 23.41 -8.48 -11.32
N GLY A 131 22.78 -8.57 -10.15
CA GLY A 131 23.26 -9.32 -8.99
C GLY A 131 24.25 -8.57 -8.09
N THR A 132 24.66 -7.35 -8.47
CA THR A 132 25.50 -6.50 -7.60
C THR A 132 24.68 -6.02 -6.40
N TRP A 133 25.18 -6.25 -5.18
CA TRP A 133 24.52 -5.79 -3.96
C TRP A 133 24.80 -4.32 -3.70
N ALA A 134 23.74 -3.57 -3.39
CA ALA A 134 23.79 -2.23 -2.84
C ALA A 134 23.95 -2.31 -1.33
N ARG A 135 24.91 -1.56 -0.77
CA ARG A 135 25.15 -1.52 0.67
C ARG A 135 25.32 -0.08 1.18
N ASP A 136 24.87 0.17 2.40
CA ASP A 136 25.10 1.44 3.09
C ASP A 136 26.55 1.54 3.63
N SER A 137 26.85 2.64 4.33
CA SER A 137 28.16 2.86 4.98
C SER A 137 28.48 1.86 6.11
N ASN A 138 27.48 1.21 6.68
CA ASN A 138 27.62 0.17 7.70
C ASN A 138 27.71 -1.24 7.09
N ASN A 139 27.80 -1.33 5.76
CA ASN A 139 27.79 -2.59 5.02
C ASN A 139 26.47 -3.37 5.13
N THR A 140 25.37 -2.71 5.50
CA THR A 140 24.00 -3.26 5.52
C THR A 140 23.49 -3.42 4.09
N PRO A 141 22.95 -4.58 3.69
CA PRO A 141 22.35 -4.74 2.37
C PRO A 141 21.08 -3.89 2.22
N LEU A 142 21.04 -3.06 1.18
CA LEU A 142 19.91 -2.19 0.83
C LEU A 142 19.07 -2.73 -0.34
N GLY A 143 19.63 -3.67 -1.09
CA GLY A 143 19.01 -4.25 -2.29
C GLY A 143 20.06 -4.80 -3.25
N PHE A 144 19.63 -5.24 -4.43
CA PHE A 144 20.52 -5.69 -5.48
C PHE A 144 20.11 -5.08 -6.82
N VAL A 145 21.10 -4.93 -7.70
CA VAL A 145 20.90 -4.45 -9.06
C VAL A 145 20.25 -5.56 -9.88
N ALA A 146 19.12 -5.26 -10.49
CA ALA A 146 18.44 -6.08 -11.47
C ALA A 146 19.02 -5.82 -12.88
N ASN A 147 18.39 -6.39 -13.90
CA ASN A 147 18.82 -6.20 -15.28
C ASN A 147 18.82 -4.71 -15.68
N ASN A 148 19.69 -4.34 -16.62
CA ASN A 148 19.85 -2.98 -17.13
C ASN A 148 20.20 -1.93 -16.07
N GLY A 149 20.93 -2.33 -15.02
CA GLY A 149 21.43 -1.42 -13.98
C GLY A 149 20.35 -0.92 -13.01
N VAL A 150 19.15 -1.50 -13.03
CA VAL A 150 18.04 -1.02 -12.20
C VAL A 150 18.21 -1.47 -10.76
N LEU A 151 18.15 -0.54 -9.81
CA LEU A 151 18.25 -0.78 -8.37
C LEU A 151 17.05 -0.15 -7.68
N MET A 152 16.30 -0.96 -6.92
CA MET A 152 15.27 -0.49 -6.02
C MET A 152 15.72 -0.65 -4.58
N ILE A 153 15.55 0.40 -3.78
CA ILE A 153 15.86 0.40 -2.35
C ILE A 153 14.62 0.86 -1.60
N ASN A 154 14.22 0.07 -0.61
CA ASN A 154 13.26 0.46 0.41
C ASN A 154 14.00 0.46 1.74
N ALA A 155 14.13 1.61 2.38
CA ALA A 155 14.83 1.75 3.65
C ALA A 155 13.98 2.49 4.67
N VAL A 156 13.96 2.05 5.92
CA VAL A 156 13.22 2.75 6.99
C VAL A 156 13.88 4.10 7.30
N ASP A 157 15.21 4.12 7.30
CA ASP A 157 16.01 5.32 7.46
C ASP A 157 16.56 5.78 6.11
N ARG A 158 16.78 7.10 5.95
CA ARG A 158 17.43 7.63 4.76
C ARG A 158 18.86 7.07 4.66
N PRO A 159 19.21 6.38 3.58
CA PRO A 159 20.55 5.85 3.43
C PRO A 159 21.56 6.99 3.26
N GLY A 160 22.77 6.75 3.77
CA GLY A 160 23.94 7.55 3.42
C GLY A 160 24.45 7.19 2.02
N ASP A 161 25.76 7.23 1.84
CA ASP A 161 26.36 6.80 0.58
C ASP A 161 26.09 5.31 0.34
N ILE A 162 25.83 4.98 -0.92
CA ILE A 162 25.55 3.61 -1.35
C ILE A 162 26.76 3.08 -2.11
N THR A 163 27.16 1.86 -1.79
CA THR A 163 28.24 1.14 -2.48
C THR A 163 27.68 -0.04 -3.28
N LEU A 164 28.18 -0.21 -4.50
CA LEU A 164 27.80 -1.22 -5.48
C LEU A 164 29.07 -1.88 -6.02
N GLY A 165 29.64 -2.82 -5.27
CA GLY A 165 30.97 -3.36 -5.60
C GLY A 165 32.04 -2.27 -5.50
N GLN A 166 32.60 -1.85 -6.65
CA GLN A 166 33.61 -0.77 -6.72
C GLN A 166 33.01 0.62 -6.96
N CYS A 167 31.69 0.70 -7.18
CA CYS A 167 30.97 1.90 -7.59
C CYS A 167 30.30 2.56 -6.37
N ARG A 168 30.44 3.88 -6.21
CA ARG A 168 29.84 4.65 -5.10
C ARG A 168 28.83 5.67 -5.61
N ILE A 169 27.66 5.74 -4.94
CA ILE A 169 26.63 6.74 -5.17
C ILE A 169 26.53 7.63 -3.92
N PRO A 170 26.87 8.93 -4.01
CA PRO A 170 26.74 9.86 -2.90
C PRO A 170 25.27 10.07 -2.50
N ALA A 171 25.00 10.18 -1.19
CA ALA A 171 23.64 10.39 -0.66
C ALA A 171 22.94 11.61 -1.27
N ALA A 172 23.70 12.67 -1.58
CA ALA A 172 23.18 13.91 -2.18
C ALA A 172 22.57 13.73 -3.59
N LYS A 173 22.89 12.63 -4.29
CA LYS A 173 22.32 12.31 -5.61
C LYS A 173 21.01 11.49 -5.49
N LEU A 174 20.63 11.07 -4.29
CA LEU A 174 19.44 10.24 -4.06
C LEU A 174 18.20 11.12 -3.85
N GLN A 175 17.11 10.74 -4.50
CA GLN A 175 15.82 11.39 -4.36
C GLN A 175 14.72 10.34 -4.19
N GLU A 176 13.87 10.52 -3.18
CA GLU A 176 12.75 9.63 -2.90
C GLU A 176 11.71 9.73 -4.03
N THR A 177 11.50 8.64 -4.77
CA THR A 177 10.60 8.64 -5.94
C THR A 177 10.13 7.25 -6.33
N ALA A 178 8.99 7.20 -7.01
CA ALA A 178 8.52 6.02 -7.73
C ALA A 178 9.04 5.93 -9.17
N LYS A 179 9.68 7.01 -9.68
CA LYS A 179 10.13 7.11 -11.07
C LYS A 179 11.60 6.75 -11.20
N LEU A 180 11.97 6.09 -12.29
CA LEU A 180 13.35 5.71 -12.56
C LEU A 180 14.25 6.95 -12.69
N GLN A 181 15.34 6.96 -11.93
CA GLN A 181 16.37 8.01 -11.97
C GLN A 181 17.67 7.47 -12.55
N GLU A 182 18.15 8.04 -13.65
CA GLU A 182 19.47 7.69 -14.17
C GLU A 182 20.58 8.35 -13.33
N ILE A 183 21.52 7.54 -12.83
CA ILE A 183 22.65 8.00 -12.03
C ILE A 183 23.94 7.33 -12.54
N THR A 184 24.98 8.14 -12.75
CA THR A 184 26.35 7.65 -12.95
C THR A 184 27.07 7.64 -11.60
N CYS A 185 27.61 6.48 -11.22
CA CYS A 185 28.38 6.36 -10.00
C CYS A 185 29.86 6.74 -10.17
N GLU A 186 30.52 6.97 -9.03
CA GLU A 186 31.94 7.32 -8.91
C GLU A 186 32.79 6.10 -8.58
#